data_AF-A0A0Q7DUJ4-F1
#
_entry.id   AF-A0A0Q7DUJ4-F1
#
_cell.length_a   1.000
_cell.length_b   1.000
_cell.length_c   1.000
_cell.angle_alpha   90.00
_cell.angle_beta   90.00
_cell.angle_gamma   90.00
#
_symmetry.space_group_name_H-M   'P 1'
#
loop_
_entity.id
_entity.type
_entity.pdbx_description
1 polymer ?
#
loop_
_entity_poly.entity_id
_entity_poly.type
_entity_poly.pdbx_seq_one_letter_code
_entity_poly.pdbx_strand_id
1 'polypeptide(L)' 'MEDLRQLAVRKLAEIEAADTLENERRLTEMLAGRGMQMSRGRRKGAARYTVKLADGSQIVGVTLAEVEVLLSRKGKTAP' A
#
# COMPACT_ATOMS: atom_id res chain seq x y z
N MET A 1 5.03 -10.11 -27.13
CA MET A 1 4.20 -9.18 -26.34
C MET A 1 3.68 -9.95 -25.15
N GLU A 2 3.97 -9.50 -23.94
CA GLU A 2 3.45 -10.14 -22.73
C GLU A 2 1.95 -9.85 -22.63
N ASP A 3 1.14 -10.89 -22.46
CA ASP A 3 -0.32 -10.78 -22.45
C ASP A 3 -0.75 -9.95 -21.23
N LEU A 4 -1.53 -8.88 -21.44
CA LEU A 4 -2.02 -7.99 -20.37
C LEU A 4 -2.66 -8.77 -19.21
N ARG A 5 -3.24 -9.93 -19.52
CA ARG A 5 -3.86 -10.84 -18.55
C ARG A 5 -2.83 -11.54 -17.65
N GLN A 6 -1.70 -11.98 -18.20
CA GLN A 6 -0.59 -12.57 -17.44
C GLN A 6 0.08 -11.51 -16.55
N LEU A 7 0.25 -10.29 -17.06
CA LEU A 7 0.78 -9.17 -16.30
C LEU A 7 -0.13 -8.81 -15.11
N ALA A 8 -1.44 -8.78 -15.33
CA ALA A 8 -2.43 -8.48 -14.29
C ALA A 8 -2.47 -9.56 -13.20
N VAL A 9 -2.42 -10.84 -13.57
CA VAL A 9 -2.42 -11.97 -12.61
C VAL A 9 -1.14 -11.96 -11.78
N ARG A 10 0.03 -11.74 -12.40
CA ARG A 10 1.31 -11.67 -11.69
C ARG A 10 1.33 -10.51 -10.71
N LYS A 11 0.87 -9.33 -11.12
CA LYS A 11 0.75 -8.17 -10.21
C LYS A 11 -0.25 -8.41 -9.08
N LEU A 12 -1.34 -9.14 -9.33
CA LEU A 12 -2.29 -9.51 -8.28
C LEU A 12 -1.65 -10.45 -7.26
N ALA A 13 -0.90 -11.45 -7.73
CA ALA A 13 -0.16 -12.38 -6.87
C ALA A 13 0.94 -11.68 -6.07
N GLU A 14 1.62 -10.69 -6.65
CA GLU A 14 2.59 -9.84 -5.92
C GLU A 14 1.92 -8.99 -4.84
N ILE A 15 0.71 -8.48 -5.11
CA ILE A 15 -0.10 -7.75 -4.13
C ILE A 15 -0.56 -8.66 -2.99
N GLU A 16 -1.03 -9.88 -3.32
CA GLU A 16 -1.47 -10.86 -2.31
C GLU A 16 -0.30 -11.41 -1.49
N ALA A 17 0.85 -11.67 -2.11
CA ALA A 17 2.08 -12.07 -1.42
C ALA A 17 2.62 -10.96 -0.51
N ALA A 18 2.37 -9.69 -0.86
CA ALA A 18 2.71 -8.56 -0.01
C ALA A 18 1.75 -8.36 1.17
N ASP A 19 0.53 -8.92 1.14
CA ASP A 19 -0.51 -8.83 2.20
C ASP A 19 -0.21 -9.73 3.42
N THR A 20 1.02 -9.70 3.91
CA THR A 20 1.40 -10.39 5.14
C THR A 20 1.21 -9.49 6.36
N LEU A 21 0.90 -10.09 7.51
CA LEU A 21 0.80 -9.37 8.79
C LEU A 21 2.10 -8.65 9.15
N GLU A 22 3.24 -9.21 8.75
CA GLU A 22 4.56 -8.59 8.96
C GLU A 22 4.72 -7.30 8.14
N ASN A 23 4.40 -7.33 6.85
CA ASN A 23 4.43 -6.14 6.00
C ASN A 23 3.43 -5.09 6.47
N GLU A 24 2.23 -5.50 6.87
CA GLU A 24 1.23 -4.60 7.44
C GLU A 24 1.77 -3.86 8.66
N ARG A 25 2.40 -4.59 9.59
CA ARG A 25 2.99 -4.02 10.80
C ARG A 25 4.15 -3.09 10.49
N ARG A 26 5.10 -3.53 9.64
CA ARG A 26 6.24 -2.72 9.19
C ARG A 26 5.79 -1.40 8.55
N LEU A 27 4.83 -1.45 7.63
CA LEU A 27 4.32 -0.26 6.95
C LEU A 27 3.54 0.66 7.91
N THR A 28 2.81 0.09 8.87
CA THR A 28 2.11 0.86 9.89
C THR A 28 3.10 1.64 10.77
N GLU A 29 4.20 1.02 11.20
CA GLU A 29 5.25 1.69 11.99
C GLU A 29 5.94 2.79 11.17
N MET A 30 6.25 2.53 9.90
CA MET A 30 6.84 3.53 8.99
C MET A 30 5.92 4.74 8.76
N LEU A 31 4.61 4.50 8.64
CA LEU A 31 3.61 5.56 8.49
C LEU A 31 3.48 6.37 9.77
N ALA A 32 3.44 5.72 10.94
CA ALA A 32 3.37 6.38 12.24
C ALA A 32 4.56 7.33 12.46
N GLY A 33 5.77 6.91 12.08
CA GLY A 33 6.98 7.75 12.13
C GLY A 33 6.92 9.00 11.23
N ARG A 34 5.96 9.08 10.30
CA ARG A 34 5.73 10.22 9.40
C ARG A 34 4.44 10.99 9.71
N GLY A 35 3.80 10.72 10.85
CA GLY A 35 2.51 11.31 11.22
C GLY A 35 1.34 10.84 10.35
N MET A 36 1.47 9.68 9.73
CA MET A 36 0.46 9.05 8.89
C MET A 36 -0.17 7.87 9.62
N GLN A 37 -1.37 7.49 9.20
CA GLN A 37 -2.11 6.36 9.77
C GLN A 37 -2.64 5.46 8.68
N MET A 38 -2.63 4.15 8.91
CA MET A 38 -3.24 3.17 8.01
C MET A 38 -4.38 2.46 8.71
N SER A 39 -5.44 2.15 7.99
CA SER A 39 -6.58 1.37 8.48
C SER A 39 -6.98 0.35 7.43
N ARG A 40 -7.17 -0.91 7.84
CA ARG A 40 -7.58 -1.98 6.94
C ARG A 40 -9.08 -1.93 6.69
N GLY A 41 -9.48 -1.87 5.42
CA GLY A 41 -10.85 -2.01 4.94
C GLY A 41 -11.06 -3.35 4.23
N ARG A 42 -12.06 -4.13 4.68
CA ARG A 42 -12.48 -5.34 3.97
C ARG A 42 -13.48 -4.96 2.87
N ARG A 43 -13.08 -5.07 1.59
CA ARG A 43 -14.03 -5.12 0.46
C ARG A 43 -13.74 -6.37 -0.38
N LYS A 44 -14.77 -7.21 -0.53
CA LYS A 44 -14.88 -8.42 -1.39
C LYS A 44 -13.55 -8.83 -2.08
N GLY A 45 -12.80 -9.73 -1.46
CA GLY A 45 -11.76 -10.52 -2.12
C GLY A 45 -10.34 -9.95 -2.13
N ALA A 46 -10.12 -8.68 -1.80
CA ALA A 46 -8.78 -8.11 -1.67
C ALA A 46 -8.66 -7.24 -0.42
N ALA A 47 -7.56 -7.38 0.32
CA ALA A 47 -7.25 -6.47 1.41
C ALA A 47 -6.98 -5.07 0.82
N ARG A 48 -7.77 -4.10 1.27
CA ARG A 48 -7.61 -2.70 0.90
C ARG A 48 -7.38 -1.89 2.15
N TYR A 49 -6.56 -0.86 2.04
CA TYR A 49 -6.13 -0.01 3.13
C TYR A 49 -6.57 1.41 2.84
N THR A 50 -6.84 2.13 3.92
CA THR A 50 -7.03 3.57 3.92
C THR A 50 -5.83 4.18 4.60
N VAL A 51 -5.11 5.07 3.92
CA VAL A 51 -3.98 5.80 4.48
C VAL A 51 -4.39 7.24 4.72
N LYS A 52 -4.37 7.70 5.96
CA LYS A 52 -4.42 9.12 6.33
C LYS A 52 -3.03 9.71 6.29
N LEU A 53 -2.87 10.77 5.51
CA LEU A 53 -1.64 11.54 5.40
C LEU A 53 -1.59 12.60 6.50
N ALA A 54 -0.38 13.09 6.80
CA ALA A 54 -0.16 14.10 7.83
C ALA A 54 -0.84 15.46 7.54
N ASP A 55 -1.11 15.76 6.26
CA ASP A 55 -1.84 16.96 5.83
C ASP A 55 -3.36 16.85 5.99
N GLY A 56 -3.87 15.71 6.48
CA GLY A 56 -5.29 15.45 6.68
C GLY A 56 -5.98 14.79 5.47
N SER A 57 -5.34 14.74 4.31
CA SER A 57 -5.84 13.98 3.16
C SER A 57 -5.86 12.47 3.45
N GLN A 58 -6.77 11.75 2.81
CA GLN A 58 -6.87 10.29 2.92
C GLN A 58 -6.90 9.61 1.55
N ILE A 59 -6.18 8.51 1.42
CA ILE A 59 -6.16 7.66 0.24
C ILE A 59 -6.89 6.37 0.61
N VAL A 60 -8.02 6.11 -0.04
CA VAL A 60 -8.86 4.94 0.24
C VAL A 60 -8.67 3.86 -0.83
N GLY A 61 -8.66 2.60 -0.41
CA GLY A 61 -8.71 1.48 -1.34
C GLY A 61 -7.35 1.04 -1.91
N VAL A 62 -6.25 1.39 -1.24
CA VAL A 62 -4.89 1.05 -1.67
C VAL A 62 -4.43 -0.31 -1.12
N THR A 63 -3.51 -0.94 -1.80
CA THR A 63 -2.85 -2.19 -1.36
C THR A 63 -1.59 -1.89 -0.56
N LEU A 64 -1.06 -2.86 0.22
CA LEU A 64 0.21 -2.66 0.94
C LEU A 64 1.37 -2.30 0.01
N ALA A 65 1.41 -2.88 -1.19
CA ALA A 65 2.41 -2.54 -2.21
C ALA A 65 2.31 -1.06 -2.65
N GLU A 66 1.09 -0.53 -2.83
CA GLU A 66 0.89 0.88 -3.14
C GLU A 66 1.29 1.79 -1.96
N VAL A 67 1.05 1.36 -0.73
CA VAL A 67 1.52 2.07 0.47
C VAL A 67 3.05 2.13 0.51
N GLU A 68 3.74 1.04 0.18
CA GLU A 68 5.21 1.01 0.11
C GLU A 68 5.75 1.94 -0.99
N VAL A 69 5.10 1.97 -2.15
CA VAL A 69 5.43 2.90 -3.25
C VAL A 69 5.20 4.36 -2.83
N LEU A 70 4.10 4.66 -2.13
CA LEU A 70 3.82 5.99 -1.58
C LEU A 70 4.91 6.44 -0.60
N LEU A 71 5.33 5.55 0.30
CA LEU A 71 6.41 5.81 1.24
C LEU A 71 7.75 6.02 0.52
N SER A 72 8.03 5.26 -0.53
CA SER A 72 9.27 5.36 -1.32
C SER A 72 9.32 6.64 -2.16
N ARG A 73 8.20 7.05 -2.77
CA ARG A 73 8.10 8.31 -3.54
C ARG A 73 8.25 9.54 -2.66
N LYS A 74 7.63 9.55 -1.47
CA LYS A 74 7.78 10.67 -0.52
C LYS A 74 9.19 10.78 0.06
N GLY A 75 10.00 9.72 -0.01
CA GLY A 75 11.43 9.75 0.30
C GLY A 75 12.34 10.20 -0.84
N LYS A 76 11.82 10.31 -2.08
CA LYS A 76 12.58 10.75 -3.26
C LYS A 76 12.37 12.21 -3.64
N THR A 77 11.53 12.94 -2.91
CA THR A 77 11.37 14.38 -3.02
C THR A 77 11.95 15.08 -1.80
N ALA A 78 13.29 15.13 -1.73
CA ALA A 78 14.11 16.22 -1.18
C ALA A 78 15.56 15.74 -0.99
N PRO A 79 16.60 16.55 -1.31
CA PRO A 79 16.72 17.63 -2.29
C PRO A 79 17.23 17.16 -3.66
#